data_AF-A0A0L8HK93-F1
#
_entry.id   AF-A0A0L8HK93-F1
#
_cell.length_a   1.000
_cell.length_b   1.000
_cell.length_c   1.000
_cell.angle_alpha   90.00
_cell.angle_beta   90.00
_cell.angle_gamma   90.00
#
_symmetry.space_group_name_H-M   'P 1'
#
loop_
_entity.id
_entity.type
_entity.pdbx_description
1 polymer ?
#
loop_
_entity_poly.entity_id
_entity_poly.type
_entity_poly.pdbx_seq_one_letter_code
_entity_poly.pdbx_strand_id
1 'polypeptide(L)'
;MALRGLILGFCLVNIAQILAIEPSSDTYDEMYSRARDAYRSQSWPECVKQINDALKDYKFYRSTLITCRRECRGNVINENETSVTPELENMIPFFFKIIKVSNCVRICKQKNMPNRPDVAVHLDVEDDFEMRMPYDYLQFCHYKATKINYYTTPTLQPYCPTHQMKETCTHK
;
A
#
# COMPACT_ATOMS: atom_id res chain seq x y z
N MET A 1 19.69 49.58 7.49
CA MET A 1 18.86 48.52 8.13
C MET A 1 17.95 47.77 7.16
N ALA A 2 17.97 48.04 5.84
CA ALA A 2 17.13 47.34 4.85
C ALA A 2 17.71 46.01 4.32
N LEU A 3 19.03 45.81 4.39
CA LEU A 3 19.69 44.63 3.83
C LEU A 3 19.50 43.35 4.67
N ARG A 4 19.26 43.49 5.99
CA ARG A 4 18.99 42.35 6.90
C ARG A 4 17.58 41.78 6.74
N GLY A 5 16.60 42.60 6.34
CA GLY A 5 15.23 42.16 6.09
C GLY A 5 15.08 41.32 4.82
N LEU A 6 15.88 41.62 3.78
CA LEU A 6 15.90 40.85 2.53
C LEU A 6 16.49 39.45 2.71
N ILE A 7 17.56 39.30 3.51
CA ILE A 7 18.20 38.00 3.77
C ILE A 7 17.30 37.10 4.63
N LEU A 8 16.66 37.66 5.66
CA LEU A 8 15.69 36.93 6.49
C LEU A 8 14.45 36.52 5.67
N GLY A 9 13.95 37.38 4.78
CA GLY A 9 12.86 37.05 3.87
C GLY A 9 13.21 35.94 2.88
N PHE A 10 14.43 35.95 2.32
CA PHE A 10 14.89 34.91 1.40
C PHE A 10 15.05 33.55 2.09
N CYS A 11 15.55 33.52 3.33
CA CYS A 11 15.66 32.28 4.12
C CYS A 11 14.30 31.69 4.47
N LEU A 12 13.30 32.51 4.84
CA LEU A 12 11.97 32.02 5.18
C LEU A 12 11.21 31.45 3.97
N VAL A 13 11.36 32.05 2.78
CA VAL A 13 10.77 31.53 1.54
C VAL A 13 11.41 30.20 1.13
N ASN A 14 12.73 30.05 1.30
CA ASN A 14 13.43 28.79 1.00
C ASN A 14 13.09 27.67 2.00
N ILE A 15 12.90 27.98 3.29
CA ILE A 15 12.48 26.98 4.30
C ILE A 15 11.04 26.50 4.02
N ALA A 16 10.13 27.37 3.58
CA ALA A 16 8.76 26.98 3.24
C ALA A 16 8.70 26.00 2.06
N GLN A 17 9.59 26.14 1.05
CA GLN A 17 9.68 25.20 -0.06
C GLN A 17 10.28 23.83 0.34
N ILE A 18 11.15 23.80 1.35
CA ILE A 18 11.75 22.55 1.87
C ILE A 18 10.75 21.76 2.76
N LEU A 19 9.79 22.44 3.39
CA LEU A 19 8.77 21.83 4.26
C LEU A 19 7.51 21.37 3.52
N ALA A 20 7.35 21.72 2.25
CA ALA A 20 6.30 21.18 1.39
C ALA A 20 6.70 19.81 0.83
N ILE A 21 7.05 18.87 1.72
CA ILE A 21 6.85 17.45 1.40
C ILE A 21 5.35 17.24 1.58
N GLU A 22 4.59 17.53 0.52
CA GLU A 22 3.26 16.94 0.36
C GLU A 22 3.45 15.44 0.68
N PRO A 23 2.77 14.87 1.69
CA PRO A 23 2.82 13.44 1.89
C PRO A 23 2.27 12.84 0.60
N SER A 24 3.15 12.34 -0.27
CA SER A 24 2.79 11.52 -1.41
C SER A 24 2.06 10.33 -0.83
N SER A 25 0.73 10.41 -0.75
CA SER A 25 -0.13 9.36 -0.23
C SER A 25 -0.32 8.30 -1.30
N ASP A 26 0.79 7.93 -1.94
CA ASP A 26 0.78 7.01 -3.05
C ASP A 26 0.21 5.69 -2.55
N THR A 27 -0.79 5.18 -3.25
CA THR A 27 -1.45 3.95 -2.85
C THR A 27 -0.65 2.73 -3.32
N TYR A 28 -0.86 1.56 -2.72
CA TYR A 28 -0.12 0.35 -3.12
C TYR A 28 -0.21 0.06 -4.62
N ASP A 29 -1.31 0.39 -5.28
CA ASP A 29 -1.50 0.22 -6.72
C ASP A 29 -0.65 1.18 -7.55
N GLU A 30 -0.53 2.45 -7.14
CA GLU A 30 0.35 3.43 -7.78
C GLU A 30 1.83 3.06 -7.60
N MET A 31 2.22 2.66 -6.38
CA MET A 31 3.55 2.15 -6.07
C MET A 31 3.85 0.88 -6.86
N TYR A 32 2.90 -0.05 -6.95
CA TYR A 32 3.05 -1.29 -7.70
C TYR A 32 3.17 -1.04 -9.21
N SER A 33 2.41 -0.09 -9.76
CA SER A 33 2.57 0.29 -11.17
C SER A 33 3.97 0.84 -11.45
N ARG A 34 4.47 1.76 -10.62
CA ARG A 34 5.85 2.28 -10.75
C ARG A 34 6.89 1.20 -10.56
N ALA A 35 6.67 0.23 -9.66
CA ALA A 35 7.53 -0.94 -9.51
C ALA A 35 7.60 -1.78 -10.80
N ARG A 36 6.47 -2.03 -11.47
CA ARG A 36 6.45 -2.75 -12.76
C ARG A 36 7.19 -2.00 -13.85
N ASP A 37 7.10 -0.67 -13.87
CA ASP A 37 7.87 0.16 -14.80
C ASP A 37 9.37 0.16 -14.48
N ALA A 38 9.73 0.22 -13.20
CA ALA A 38 11.12 0.05 -12.73
C ALA A 38 11.68 -1.34 -13.09
N TYR A 39 10.87 -2.40 -12.99
CA TYR A 39 11.22 -3.75 -13.42
C TYR A 39 11.51 -3.79 -14.93
N ARG A 40 10.63 -3.22 -15.75
CA ARG A 40 10.77 -3.18 -17.22
C ARG A 40 11.98 -2.37 -17.67
N SER A 41 12.24 -1.25 -16.99
CA SER A 41 13.40 -0.37 -17.23
C SER A 41 14.69 -0.87 -16.58
N GLN A 42 14.67 -2.02 -15.92
CA GLN A 42 15.83 -2.62 -15.23
C GLN A 42 16.42 -1.74 -14.11
N SER A 43 15.63 -0.82 -13.56
CA SER A 43 15.98 -0.05 -12.37
C SER A 43 15.72 -0.89 -11.11
N TRP A 44 16.61 -1.85 -10.84
CA TRP A 44 16.40 -2.82 -9.75
C TRP A 44 16.31 -2.20 -8.35
N PRO A 45 17.15 -1.21 -7.97
CA PRO A 45 17.01 -0.56 -6.65
C PRO A 45 15.66 0.11 -6.47
N GLU A 46 15.16 0.80 -7.51
CA GLU A 46 13.85 1.45 -7.47
C GLU A 46 12.72 0.41 -7.47
N CYS A 47 12.85 -0.68 -8.24
CA CYS A 47 11.92 -1.80 -8.20
C CYS A 47 11.78 -2.37 -6.77
N VAL A 48 12.91 -2.68 -6.11
CA VAL A 48 12.92 -3.19 -4.73
C VAL A 48 12.23 -2.21 -3.78
N LYS A 49 12.55 -0.92 -3.88
CA LYS A 49 11.96 0.11 -3.02
C LYS A 49 10.44 0.20 -3.22
N GLN A 50 9.99 0.39 -4.45
CA GLN A 50 8.57 0.58 -4.78
C GLN A 50 7.73 -0.65 -4.40
N ILE A 51 8.22 -1.88 -4.63
CA ILE A 51 7.47 -3.09 -4.23
C ILE A 51 7.38 -3.20 -2.70
N ASN A 52 8.47 -2.92 -1.97
CA ASN A 52 8.43 -2.96 -0.51
C ASN A 52 7.44 -1.94 0.06
N ASP A 53 7.41 -0.73 -0.49
CA ASP A 53 6.50 0.32 -0.04
C ASP A 53 5.05 -0.04 -0.39
N ALA A 54 4.80 -0.60 -1.59
CA ALA A 54 3.50 -1.12 -1.98
C ALA A 54 3.00 -2.24 -1.04
N LEU A 55 3.87 -3.18 -0.66
CA LEU A 55 3.54 -4.26 0.28
C LEU A 55 3.21 -3.73 1.68
N LYS A 56 3.90 -2.69 2.15
CA LYS A 56 3.60 -2.04 3.44
C LYS A 56 2.23 -1.37 3.41
N ASP A 57 1.93 -0.58 2.37
CA ASP A 57 0.63 0.06 2.23
C ASP A 57 -0.49 -0.97 2.09
N TYR A 58 -0.31 -2.03 1.28
CA TYR A 58 -1.31 -3.08 1.13
C TYR A 58 -1.64 -3.77 2.47
N LYS A 59 -0.62 -4.04 3.30
CA LYS A 59 -0.82 -4.60 4.63
C LYS A 59 -1.64 -3.66 5.53
N PHE A 60 -1.31 -2.37 5.52
CA PHE A 60 -2.07 -1.34 6.24
C PHE A 60 -3.52 -1.27 5.73
N TYR A 61 -3.70 -1.24 4.40
CA TYR A 61 -4.98 -1.26 3.72
C TYR A 61 -5.86 -2.43 4.16
N ARG A 62 -5.38 -3.67 4.00
CA ARG A 62 -6.13 -4.88 4.37
C ARG A 62 -6.43 -4.93 5.85
N SER A 63 -5.48 -4.56 6.72
CA SER A 63 -5.72 -4.55 8.17
C SER A 63 -6.84 -3.59 8.57
N THR A 64 -6.86 -2.39 7.99
CA THR A 64 -7.88 -1.38 8.28
C THR A 64 -9.23 -1.81 7.74
N LEU A 65 -9.27 -2.39 6.53
CA LEU A 65 -10.52 -2.94 5.98
C LEU A 65 -11.10 -4.04 6.85
N ILE A 66 -10.27 -4.96 7.36
CA ILE A 66 -10.71 -6.04 8.25
C ILE A 66 -11.24 -5.44 9.56
N THR A 67 -10.53 -4.50 10.16
CA THR A 67 -10.97 -3.79 11.38
C THR A 67 -12.30 -3.10 11.17
N CYS A 68 -12.44 -2.28 10.13
CA CYS A 68 -13.68 -1.59 9.80
C CYS A 68 -14.84 -2.57 9.59
N ARG A 69 -14.64 -3.67 8.85
CA ARG A 69 -15.67 -4.70 8.63
C ARG A 69 -16.10 -5.36 9.95
N ARG A 70 -15.15 -5.65 10.84
CA ARG A 70 -15.42 -6.26 12.15
C ARG A 70 -16.21 -5.33 13.05
N GLU A 71 -15.75 -4.10 13.22
CA GLU A 71 -16.38 -3.09 14.08
C GLU A 71 -17.80 -2.75 13.60
N CYS A 72 -17.98 -2.50 12.29
CA CYS A 72 -19.28 -2.17 11.73
C CYS A 72 -20.28 -3.33 11.80
N ARG A 73 -19.83 -4.58 11.63
CA ARG A 73 -20.70 -5.74 11.85
C ARG A 73 -21.10 -5.86 13.32
N GLY A 74 -20.18 -5.63 14.25
CA GLY A 74 -20.46 -5.63 15.68
C GLY A 74 -21.49 -4.57 16.08
N ASN A 75 -21.29 -3.32 15.65
CA ASN A 75 -22.17 -2.20 15.99
C ASN A 75 -23.60 -2.42 15.49
N VAL A 76 -23.78 -2.86 14.25
CA VAL A 76 -25.12 -3.08 13.66
C VAL A 76 -25.83 -4.31 14.27
N ILE A 77 -25.10 -5.30 14.78
CA ILE A 77 -25.70 -6.42 15.52
C ILE A 77 -26.22 -5.94 16.88
N ASN A 78 -25.40 -5.17 17.61
CA ASN A 78 -25.73 -4.69 18.96
C ASN A 78 -26.86 -3.64 18.97
N GLU A 79 -27.03 -2.87 17.89
CA GLU A 79 -28.13 -1.89 17.76
C GLU A 79 -29.51 -2.53 17.52
N ASN A 80 -29.57 -3.78 17.04
CA ASN A 80 -30.78 -4.41 16.52
C ASN A 80 -31.28 -5.59 17.38
N GLU A 81 -30.95 -5.66 18.68
CA GLU A 81 -31.50 -6.67 19.63
C GLU A 81 -33.00 -6.49 19.97
N THR A 82 -33.78 -5.82 19.11
CA THR A 82 -35.24 -5.76 19.24
C THR A 82 -35.86 -6.82 18.33
N SER A 83 -36.21 -7.95 18.95
CA SER A 83 -37.04 -9.08 18.48
C SER A 83 -37.78 -8.89 17.14
N VAL A 84 -37.45 -9.69 16.12
CA VAL A 84 -38.24 -9.79 14.88
C VAL A 84 -38.49 -11.27 14.55
N THR A 85 -39.77 -11.61 14.38
CA THR A 85 -40.31 -12.96 14.16
C THR A 85 -40.13 -13.47 12.72
N PRO A 86 -40.22 -14.79 12.46
CA PRO A 86 -39.72 -15.39 11.24
C PRO A 86 -40.83 -15.56 10.18
N GLU A 87 -40.93 -14.63 9.22
CA GLU A 87 -41.46 -14.92 7.88
C GLU A 87 -41.07 -13.79 6.91
N LEU A 88 -41.41 -13.93 5.62
CA LEU A 88 -40.93 -13.18 4.44
C LEU A 88 -40.75 -11.65 4.57
N GLU A 89 -41.37 -11.02 5.56
CA GLU A 89 -41.15 -9.64 6.05
C GLU A 89 -39.71 -9.35 6.50
N ASN A 90 -38.88 -10.38 6.71
CA ASN A 90 -37.48 -10.27 7.14
C ASN A 90 -36.50 -9.82 6.04
N MET A 91 -36.90 -9.79 4.76
CA MET A 91 -36.01 -9.32 3.68
C MET A 91 -35.69 -7.83 3.80
N ILE A 92 -36.68 -6.99 4.11
CA ILE A 92 -36.50 -5.54 4.23
C ILE A 92 -35.54 -5.19 5.39
N PRO A 93 -35.74 -5.69 6.63
CA PRO A 93 -34.79 -5.53 7.73
C PRO A 93 -33.39 -6.07 7.41
N PHE A 94 -33.30 -7.19 6.69
CA PHE A 94 -32.03 -7.75 6.25
C PHE A 94 -31.27 -6.80 5.31
N PHE A 95 -31.91 -6.30 4.24
CA PHE A 95 -31.25 -5.36 3.33
C PHE A 95 -30.89 -4.04 4.03
N PHE A 96 -31.73 -3.54 4.93
CA PHE A 96 -31.39 -2.39 5.77
C PHE A 96 -30.14 -2.64 6.62
N LYS A 97 -29.97 -3.84 7.18
CA LYS A 97 -28.76 -4.23 7.91
C LYS A 97 -27.53 -4.17 7.02
N ILE A 98 -27.62 -4.70 5.80
CA ILE A 98 -26.52 -4.67 4.82
C ILE A 98 -26.16 -3.21 4.44
N ILE A 99 -27.15 -2.36 4.19
CA ILE A 99 -26.94 -0.94 3.87
C ILE A 99 -26.28 -0.21 5.05
N LYS A 100 -26.75 -0.42 6.28
CA LYS A 100 -26.14 0.15 7.50
C LYS A 100 -24.68 -0.26 7.65
N VAL A 101 -24.37 -1.56 7.52
CA VAL A 101 -22.98 -2.05 7.60
C VAL A 101 -22.13 -1.45 6.49
N SER A 102 -22.63 -1.41 5.25
CA SER A 102 -21.92 -0.84 4.11
C SER A 102 -21.58 0.65 4.33
N ASN A 103 -22.56 1.44 4.78
CA ASN A 103 -22.36 2.85 5.07
C ASN A 103 -21.36 3.06 6.22
N CYS A 104 -21.44 2.25 7.28
CA CYS A 104 -20.47 2.28 8.38
C CYS A 104 -19.05 1.98 7.88
N VAL A 105 -18.87 0.93 7.05
CA VAL A 105 -17.55 0.57 6.50
C VAL A 105 -16.99 1.69 5.64
N ARG A 106 -17.82 2.33 4.80
CA ARG A 106 -17.42 3.48 3.99
C ARG A 106 -16.92 4.65 4.86
N ILE A 107 -17.66 5.01 5.91
CA ILE A 107 -17.27 6.07 6.84
C ILE A 107 -15.98 5.70 7.59
N CYS A 108 -15.85 4.45 8.04
CA CYS A 108 -14.66 3.96 8.71
C CYS A 108 -13.41 4.00 7.81
N LYS A 109 -13.53 3.61 6.54
CA LYS A 109 -12.46 3.74 5.55
C LYS A 109 -12.01 5.19 5.42
N GLN A 110 -12.96 6.11 5.19
CA GLN A 110 -12.67 7.53 5.01
C GLN A 110 -12.00 8.16 6.25
N LYS A 111 -12.39 7.72 7.45
CA LYS A 111 -11.77 8.18 8.71
C LYS A 111 -10.31 7.72 8.85
N ASN A 112 -10.02 6.48 8.49
CA ASN A 112 -8.68 5.90 8.66
C ASN A 112 -7.75 6.16 7.47
N MET A 113 -8.31 6.48 6.29
CA MET A 113 -7.59 6.71 5.03
C MET A 113 -8.22 7.90 4.27
N PRO A 114 -8.09 9.13 4.79
CA PRO A 114 -8.81 10.29 4.26
C PRO A 114 -8.40 10.68 2.84
N ASN A 115 -7.15 10.41 2.46
CA ASN A 115 -6.59 10.78 1.16
C ASN A 115 -6.71 9.65 0.12
N ARG A 116 -7.33 8.51 0.47
CA ARG A 116 -7.47 7.39 -0.45
C ARG A 116 -8.79 7.50 -1.21
N PRO A 117 -8.80 7.44 -2.55
CA PRO A 117 -10.04 7.44 -3.30
C PRO A 117 -10.92 6.25 -2.90
N ASP A 118 -12.23 6.44 -2.87
CA ASP A 118 -13.19 5.34 -2.64
C ASP A 118 -13.40 4.49 -3.90
N VAL A 119 -12.69 4.83 -4.98
CA VAL A 119 -12.68 4.10 -6.25
C VAL A 119 -12.03 2.74 -6.04
N ALA A 120 -12.61 1.72 -6.68
CA ALA A 120 -12.03 0.39 -6.70
C ALA A 120 -10.64 0.47 -7.34
N VAL A 121 -9.63 -0.03 -6.63
CA VAL A 121 -8.33 -0.36 -7.22
C VAL A 121 -8.58 -1.25 -8.43
N HIS A 122 -7.76 -1.08 -9.47
CA HIS A 122 -7.91 -1.88 -10.69
C HIS A 122 -7.88 -3.37 -10.32
N LEU A 123 -8.86 -4.13 -10.81
CA LEU A 123 -9.13 -5.50 -10.36
C LEU A 123 -7.90 -6.42 -10.52
N ASP A 124 -7.12 -6.20 -11.58
CA ASP A 124 -5.86 -6.93 -11.83
C ASP A 124 -4.83 -6.75 -10.70
N VAL A 125 -4.71 -5.55 -10.11
CA VAL A 125 -3.75 -5.27 -9.04
C VAL A 125 -4.22 -5.92 -7.75
N GLU A 126 -5.51 -5.89 -7.44
CA GLU A 126 -6.00 -6.62 -6.24
C GLU A 126 -5.74 -8.12 -6.40
N ASP A 127 -6.04 -8.70 -7.57
CA ASP A 127 -5.79 -10.10 -7.88
C ASP A 127 -4.29 -10.45 -7.75
N ASP A 128 -3.40 -9.61 -8.29
CA ASP A 128 -1.94 -9.78 -8.16
C ASP A 128 -1.51 -9.86 -6.68
N PHE A 129 -2.01 -8.95 -5.84
CA PHE A 129 -1.68 -8.94 -4.41
C PHE A 129 -2.29 -10.13 -3.66
N GLU A 130 -3.51 -10.55 -4.00
CA GLU A 130 -4.14 -11.75 -3.41
C GLU A 130 -3.39 -13.03 -3.80
N MET A 131 -2.90 -13.11 -5.04
CA MET A 131 -2.03 -14.20 -5.54
C MET A 131 -0.57 -14.08 -5.09
N ARG A 132 -0.21 -13.03 -4.35
CA ARG A 132 1.15 -12.74 -3.86
C ARG A 132 2.19 -12.48 -4.96
N MET A 133 1.75 -12.10 -6.16
CA MET A 133 2.61 -11.75 -7.29
C MET A 133 3.68 -10.69 -6.98
N PRO A 134 3.42 -9.64 -6.15
CA PRO A 134 4.45 -8.68 -5.79
C PRO A 134 5.70 -9.31 -5.15
N TYR A 135 5.57 -10.43 -4.44
CA TYR A 135 6.71 -11.13 -3.86
C TYR A 135 7.62 -11.75 -4.92
N ASP A 136 7.06 -12.23 -6.04
CA ASP A 136 7.84 -12.79 -7.15
C ASP A 136 8.67 -11.71 -7.82
N TYR A 137 8.06 -10.54 -8.09
CA TYR A 137 8.77 -9.36 -8.58
C TYR A 137 9.86 -8.92 -7.59
N LEU A 138 9.56 -8.91 -6.29
CA LEU A 138 10.50 -8.50 -5.25
C LEU A 138 11.73 -9.41 -5.21
N GLN A 139 11.52 -10.73 -5.24
CA GLN A 139 12.61 -11.72 -5.25
C GLN A 139 13.52 -11.53 -6.46
N PHE A 140 12.93 -11.35 -7.65
CA PHE A 140 13.71 -11.12 -8.86
C PHE A 140 14.48 -9.80 -8.83
N CYS A 141 13.84 -8.72 -8.37
CA CYS A 141 14.48 -7.41 -8.24
C CYS A 141 15.64 -7.44 -7.24
N HIS A 142 15.50 -8.14 -6.10
CA HIS A 142 16.62 -8.37 -5.19
C HIS A 142 17.75 -9.15 -5.85
N TYR A 143 17.44 -10.25 -6.55
CA TYR A 143 18.44 -11.06 -7.25
C TYR A 143 19.25 -10.21 -8.25
N LYS A 144 18.58 -9.37 -9.04
CA LYS A 144 19.24 -8.50 -10.01
C LYS A 144 20.01 -7.35 -9.36
N ALA A 145 19.47 -6.72 -8.32
CA ALA A 145 20.15 -5.65 -7.59
C ALA A 145 21.47 -6.13 -6.96
N THR A 146 21.48 -7.32 -6.35
CA THR A 146 22.69 -7.93 -5.79
C THR A 146 23.74 -8.20 -6.86
N LYS A 147 23.32 -8.66 -8.06
CA LYS A 147 24.23 -8.83 -9.20
C LYS A 147 24.86 -7.52 -9.65
N ILE A 148 24.10 -6.43 -9.76
CA ILE A 148 24.67 -5.13 -10.12
C ILE A 148 25.69 -4.68 -9.06
N ASN A 149 25.34 -4.78 -7.78
CA ASN A 149 26.26 -4.40 -6.69
C ASN A 149 27.55 -5.22 -6.68
N TYR A 150 27.48 -6.50 -7.04
CA TYR A 150 28.67 -7.33 -7.21
C TYR A 150 29.59 -6.81 -8.32
N TYR A 151 29.05 -6.33 -9.44
CA TYR A 151 29.84 -5.75 -10.53
C TYR A 151 30.37 -4.34 -10.21
N THR A 152 29.67 -3.56 -9.39
CA THR A 152 30.06 -2.16 -9.07
C THR A 152 30.93 -2.03 -7.82
N THR A 153 30.93 -3.02 -6.93
CA THR A 153 31.76 -3.05 -5.72
C THR A 153 32.30 -4.47 -5.47
N PRO A 154 33.56 -4.77 -5.85
CA PRO A 154 34.13 -6.11 -5.77
C PRO A 154 34.31 -6.69 -4.36
N THR A 155 34.01 -5.93 -3.30
CA THR A 155 34.30 -6.30 -1.90
C THR A 155 33.08 -6.79 -1.11
N LEU A 156 31.87 -6.78 -1.68
CA LEU A 156 30.67 -7.25 -1.00
C LEU A 156 30.35 -8.69 -1.37
N GLN A 157 30.44 -9.60 -0.39
CA GLN A 157 30.09 -11.01 -0.58
C GLN A 157 28.62 -11.18 -1.00
N PRO A 158 28.33 -12.08 -1.95
CA PRO A 158 26.96 -12.31 -2.41
C PRO A 158 26.11 -12.93 -1.30
N TYR A 159 25.08 -12.20 -0.86
CA TYR A 159 24.01 -12.74 -0.04
C TYR A 159 23.07 -13.57 -0.91
N CYS A 160 23.02 -14.88 -0.67
CA CYS A 160 22.03 -15.79 -1.27
C CYS A 160 20.85 -15.96 -0.32
N PRO A 161 19.65 -15.46 -0.64
CA PRO A 161 18.43 -15.80 0.09
C PRO A 161 18.15 -17.30 -0.10
N THR A 162 17.90 -18.01 0.99
CA THR A 162 17.82 -19.48 1.09
C THR A 162 16.58 -20.11 0.45
N HIS A 163 15.97 -19.48 -0.56
CA HIS A 163 14.83 -20.00 -1.33
C HIS A 163 15.13 -19.93 -2.83
N GLN A 164 16.21 -20.56 -3.29
CA GLN A 164 16.39 -20.87 -4.72
C GLN A 164 16.40 -22.37 -4.95
N MET A 165 15.61 -22.78 -5.96
CA MET A 165 15.82 -24.01 -6.73
C MET A 165 17.30 -24.14 -7.07
N LYS A 166 17.85 -25.33 -6.81
CA LYS A 166 19.28 -25.64 -6.67
C LYS A 166 20.16 -25.48 -7.93
N GLU A 167 19.72 -24.82 -9.00
CA GLU A 167 20.41 -24.90 -10.29
C GLU A 167 21.11 -23.61 -10.77
N THR A 168 20.99 -22.48 -10.08
CA THR A 168 21.54 -21.20 -10.60
C THR A 168 22.77 -20.65 -9.86
N CYS A 169 23.38 -21.42 -8.95
CA CYS A 169 24.66 -21.07 -8.35
C CYS A 169 25.79 -21.94 -8.93
N THR A 170 26.10 -21.76 -10.21
CA THR A 170 27.34 -22.29 -10.79
C THR A 170 28.24 -21.12 -11.16
N HIS A 171 29.38 -21.06 -10.47
CA HIS A 171 30.53 -20.25 -10.88
C HIS A 171 31.04 -20.74 -12.23
N LYS A 172 31.07 -19.84 -13.21
CA LYS A 172 32.03 -19.89 -14.31
C LYS A 172 32.44 -18.47 -14.66
#